data_AF-A0A4R4T3Y1-F1
#
_entry.id   AF-A0A4R4T3Y1-F1
#
_cell.length_a   1.000
_cell.length_b   1.000
_cell.length_c   1.000
_cell.angle_alpha   90.00
_cell.angle_beta   90.00
_cell.angle_gamma   90.00
#
_symmetry.space_group_name_H-M   'P 1'
#
loop_
_entity.id
_entity.type
_entity.pdbx_description
1 polymer ?
#
loop_
_entity_poly.entity_id
_entity_poly.type
_entity_poly.pdbx_seq_one_letter_code
_entity_poly.pdbx_strand_id
1 'polypeptide(L)'
;MRRRGRALPAVIAIAVGLTLAADVTVLVSGHLGEDSGTDDLVSVDQGEAPLAPSVAPLTRRHTPHLLVAGTSSLPPQAVERARGLKGVAGVTVVDAARARVGGRRMGVLGVDPSKFRAFAPEATAESDQLWRTIAAGGLAVSFEHGQDGALPLGAVVPAGSSERAGRVRVGAYASMGIGDVDAVVSRERARELGLPAGNALIISAPKTDTAKLAARLKKILPRGTKVAALAPAKPARRPAEQERQDGRGGRVRLTGRPDGVTGASTPITGNRMTPTMRALVLEIARLFGPFPVIGCYRSNADAQDHGHGRACDFMESTGGRMPSDGAMRHGDQVAAYIVQHARRLGVSYVIWRQHIWNVRGGGWRPMADRGSLTQNHYDHVHVSVLR
;
A
#
# COMPACT_ATOMS: atom_id res chain seq x y z
N MET A 1 76.74 43.35 -4.64
CA MET A 1 76.81 43.37 -3.16
C MET A 1 75.42 43.65 -2.60
N ARG A 2 75.00 42.86 -1.59
CA ARG A 2 74.04 43.10 -0.47
C ARG A 2 73.24 44.44 -0.48
N ARG A 3 71.99 44.57 -0.03
CA ARG A 3 71.09 43.78 0.85
C ARG A 3 69.72 44.47 0.92
N ARG A 4 68.72 43.66 1.28
CA ARG A 4 67.35 43.90 1.78
C ARG A 4 67.08 45.10 2.74
N GLY A 5 65.81 45.54 2.74
CA GLY A 5 65.04 46.05 3.91
C GLY A 5 63.75 46.78 3.46
N ARG A 6 62.56 46.15 3.42
CA ARG A 6 61.47 46.08 4.45
C ARG A 6 61.08 47.43 5.10
N ALA A 7 59.85 47.91 4.85
CA ALA A 7 58.73 47.98 5.83
C ALA A 7 57.50 48.76 5.30
N LEU A 8 56.31 48.28 5.72
CA LEU A 8 54.92 48.78 5.58
C LEU A 8 54.69 50.17 6.25
N PRO A 9 53.54 50.90 6.11
CA PRO A 9 52.17 50.38 6.37
C PRO A 9 50.93 51.06 5.71
N ALA A 10 49.77 50.38 5.89
CA ALA A 10 48.42 50.93 6.14
C ALA A 10 47.69 51.71 5.01
N VAL A 11 46.36 51.76 4.79
CA VAL A 11 45.11 51.29 5.45
C VAL A 11 43.92 51.64 4.48
N ILE A 12 42.71 51.10 4.72
CA ILE A 12 41.35 51.46 4.17
C ILE A 12 41.04 50.93 2.74
N ALA A 13 40.15 49.95 2.50
CA ALA A 13 38.73 49.71 2.82
C ALA A 13 37.72 50.21 1.75
N ILE A 14 36.69 49.38 1.55
CA ILE A 14 35.31 49.68 1.09
C ILE A 14 35.01 49.59 -0.43
N ALA A 15 34.33 48.47 -0.73
CA ALA A 15 33.01 48.33 -1.36
C ALA A 15 32.80 48.39 -2.89
N VAL A 16 32.23 47.25 -3.34
CA VAL A 16 30.98 47.08 -4.13
C VAL A 16 30.96 47.59 -5.57
N GLY A 17 30.76 46.64 -6.48
CA GLY A 17 30.23 46.90 -7.83
C GLY A 17 30.17 45.65 -8.71
N LEU A 18 28.96 45.08 -8.82
CA LEU A 18 28.42 44.21 -9.89
C LEU A 18 29.09 44.46 -11.28
N THR A 19 29.27 43.56 -12.26
CA THR A 19 28.53 42.35 -12.68
C THR A 19 29.20 41.71 -13.92
N LEU A 20 28.87 40.42 -14.14
CA LEU A 20 28.75 39.69 -15.43
C LEU A 20 29.98 39.16 -16.20
N ALA A 21 30.00 37.81 -16.27
CA ALA A 21 30.20 36.93 -17.43
C ALA A 21 31.60 36.78 -18.04
N ALA A 22 32.20 35.59 -17.86
CA ALA A 22 32.34 34.57 -18.91
C ALA A 22 33.27 33.42 -18.46
N ASP A 23 32.64 32.25 -18.32
CA ASP A 23 33.09 30.88 -18.59
C ASP A 23 34.57 30.45 -18.73
N VAL A 24 34.80 29.28 -18.10
CA VAL A 24 35.75 28.20 -18.41
C VAL A 24 37.20 28.35 -17.94
N THR A 25 37.52 27.66 -16.84
CA THR A 25 38.65 26.71 -16.82
C THR A 25 38.38 25.60 -15.79
N VAL A 26 38.14 24.38 -16.28
CA VAL A 26 38.23 23.16 -15.47
C VAL A 26 39.72 22.86 -15.28
N LEU A 27 40.18 22.92 -14.03
CA LEU A 27 41.46 22.35 -13.60
C LEU A 27 41.17 21.39 -12.45
N VAL A 28 41.14 20.10 -12.77
CA VAL A 28 41.15 19.01 -11.80
C VAL A 28 42.59 18.86 -11.30
N SER A 29 42.81 19.03 -10.00
CA SER A 29 43.87 18.34 -9.25
C SER A 29 43.65 18.44 -7.73
N GLY A 30 43.36 17.28 -7.12
CA GLY A 30 44.04 16.84 -5.89
C GLY A 30 43.54 17.35 -4.53
N HIS A 31 42.58 16.61 -3.97
CA HIS A 31 42.54 16.11 -2.58
C HIS A 31 43.00 17.02 -1.41
N LEU A 32 42.02 17.54 -0.66
CA LEU A 32 42.02 17.55 0.82
C LEU A 32 40.57 17.32 1.29
N GLY A 33 40.39 16.47 2.31
CA GLY A 33 39.14 15.78 2.65
C GLY A 33 38.09 16.58 3.44
N GLU A 34 37.00 15.84 3.72
CA GLU A 34 35.78 16.18 4.49
C GLU A 34 34.80 17.09 3.71
N ASP A 35 33.59 16.70 3.31
CA ASP A 35 32.56 15.91 4.00
C ASP A 35 31.56 15.35 2.96
N SER A 36 31.36 14.03 2.88
CA SER A 36 30.40 13.40 1.98
C SER A 36 29.09 13.12 2.72
N GLY A 37 28.05 13.94 2.52
CA GLY A 37 26.79 13.68 3.23
C GLY A 37 25.51 14.35 2.73
N THR A 38 25.53 15.18 1.68
CA THR A 38 24.34 15.93 1.24
C THR A 38 23.83 15.65 -0.17
N ASP A 39 24.58 14.92 -1.00
CA ASP A 39 24.28 14.78 -2.43
C ASP A 39 23.37 13.61 -2.80
N ASP A 40 22.86 12.84 -1.83
CA ASP A 40 22.04 11.63 -2.10
C ASP A 40 20.68 11.61 -1.35
N LEU A 41 20.21 12.77 -0.89
CA LEU A 41 18.88 12.87 -0.27
C LEU A 41 17.79 13.04 -1.34
N VAL A 42 16.78 12.17 -1.27
CA VAL A 42 15.60 12.15 -2.14
C VAL A 42 14.35 12.57 -1.38
N SER A 43 13.33 13.04 -2.11
CA SER A 43 12.01 13.36 -1.57
C SER A 43 10.98 12.28 -1.96
N VAL A 44 9.88 12.23 -1.21
CA VAL A 44 8.66 11.59 -1.69
C VAL A 44 7.93 12.59 -2.59
N ASP A 45 7.87 12.34 -3.89
CA ASP A 45 7.16 13.20 -4.82
C ASP A 45 5.65 13.20 -4.55
N GLN A 46 5.10 14.37 -4.24
CA GLN A 46 3.66 14.52 -4.01
C GLN A 46 2.83 14.44 -5.32
N GLY A 47 3.49 14.56 -6.47
CA GLY A 47 2.88 14.44 -7.81
C GLY A 47 3.19 13.14 -8.56
N GLU A 48 4.06 12.27 -8.03
CA GLU A 48 4.45 11.00 -8.67
C GLU A 48 4.07 9.76 -7.85
N ALA A 49 3.47 9.95 -6.67
CA ALA A 49 2.64 8.90 -6.09
C ALA A 49 1.52 8.62 -7.10
N PRO A 50 1.36 7.38 -7.62
CA PRO A 50 0.15 7.05 -8.36
C PRO A 50 -1.01 7.47 -7.47
N LEU A 51 -1.83 8.42 -7.93
CA LEU A 51 -3.05 8.82 -7.22
C LEU A 51 -3.72 7.51 -6.83
N ALA A 52 -3.82 7.24 -5.52
CA ALA A 52 -4.35 5.97 -5.05
C ALA A 52 -5.68 5.79 -5.78
N PRO A 53 -5.81 4.78 -6.65
CA PRO A 53 -6.87 4.78 -7.63
C PRO A 53 -8.19 4.90 -6.90
N SER A 54 -8.92 5.96 -7.23
CA SER A 54 -10.08 6.38 -6.45
C SER A 54 -11.13 5.27 -6.54
N VAL A 55 -11.41 4.66 -5.40
CA VAL A 55 -12.51 3.70 -5.26
C VAL A 55 -13.72 4.47 -4.76
N ALA A 56 -14.79 4.45 -5.54
CA ALA A 56 -16.04 5.08 -5.14
C ALA A 56 -16.57 4.44 -3.82
N PRO A 57 -17.19 5.25 -2.94
CA PRO A 57 -17.78 4.74 -1.71
C PRO A 57 -18.89 3.72 -2.04
N LEU A 58 -19.07 2.74 -1.13
CA LEU A 58 -20.15 1.78 -1.24
C LEU A 58 -21.50 2.49 -1.03
N THR A 59 -22.36 2.49 -2.04
CA THR A 59 -23.70 3.10 -1.95
C THR A 59 -24.80 2.08 -1.67
N ARG A 60 -24.67 0.88 -2.23
CA ARG A 60 -25.62 -0.23 -2.04
C ARG A 60 -24.92 -1.57 -2.20
N ARG A 61 -25.47 -2.62 -1.59
CA ARG A 61 -25.04 -4.00 -1.78
C ARG A 61 -26.02 -4.77 -2.68
N HIS A 62 -25.47 -5.74 -3.39
CA HIS A 62 -26.14 -6.68 -4.28
C HIS A 62 -25.72 -8.10 -3.91
N THR A 63 -26.67 -9.00 -3.73
CA THR A 63 -26.35 -10.43 -3.59
C THR A 63 -26.11 -11.01 -4.98
N PRO A 64 -24.95 -11.60 -5.28
CA PRO A 64 -24.69 -12.23 -6.57
C PRO A 64 -25.47 -13.55 -6.67
N HIS A 65 -26.10 -13.81 -7.83
CA HIS A 65 -26.92 -15.01 -8.07
C HIS A 65 -26.47 -15.81 -9.29
N LEU A 66 -25.92 -15.15 -10.31
CA LEU A 66 -25.43 -15.81 -11.52
C LEU A 66 -24.04 -15.28 -11.89
N LEU A 67 -23.17 -16.20 -12.32
CA LEU A 67 -21.95 -15.91 -13.06
C LEU A 67 -22.17 -16.31 -14.52
N VAL A 68 -21.97 -15.34 -15.41
CA VAL A 68 -21.94 -15.55 -16.86
C VAL A 68 -20.49 -15.45 -17.29
N ALA A 69 -19.98 -16.40 -18.07
CA ALA A 69 -18.61 -16.36 -18.58
C ALA A 69 -18.50 -16.97 -19.98
N GLY A 70 -17.86 -16.23 -20.89
CA GLY A 70 -17.47 -16.66 -22.22
C GLY A 70 -15.95 -16.71 -22.39
N THR A 71 -15.47 -17.15 -23.56
CA THR A 71 -14.04 -17.13 -23.90
C THR A 71 -13.58 -15.82 -24.54
N SER A 72 -14.53 -14.99 -24.98
CA SER A 72 -14.30 -13.68 -25.61
C SER A 72 -15.18 -12.61 -24.99
N SER A 73 -14.88 -11.35 -25.29
CA SER A 73 -15.62 -10.18 -24.80
C SER A 73 -17.11 -10.29 -25.10
N LEU A 74 -17.94 -9.99 -24.11
CA LEU A 74 -19.40 -9.96 -24.31
C LEU A 74 -19.78 -8.70 -25.10
N PRO A 75 -20.64 -8.80 -26.13
CA PRO A 75 -21.10 -7.65 -26.89
C PRO A 75 -21.78 -6.62 -25.98
N PRO A 76 -21.48 -5.30 -26.09
CA PRO A 76 -22.10 -4.28 -25.24
C PRO A 76 -23.63 -4.32 -25.25
N GLN A 77 -24.24 -4.54 -26.42
CA GLN A 77 -25.70 -4.68 -26.55
C GLN A 77 -26.25 -5.90 -25.78
N ALA A 78 -25.50 -7.00 -25.69
CA ALA A 78 -25.91 -8.15 -24.89
C ALA A 78 -25.86 -7.85 -23.39
N VAL A 79 -24.85 -7.10 -22.94
CA VAL A 79 -24.71 -6.63 -21.55
C VAL A 79 -25.89 -5.71 -21.18
N GLU A 80 -26.22 -4.74 -22.04
CA GLU A 80 -27.35 -3.82 -21.78
C GLU A 80 -28.70 -4.53 -21.80
N ARG A 81 -28.91 -5.47 -22.73
CA ARG A 81 -30.10 -6.33 -22.69
C ARG A 81 -30.18 -7.15 -21.40
N ALA A 82 -29.05 -7.67 -20.91
CA ALA A 82 -29.01 -8.40 -19.64
C ALA A 82 -29.37 -7.51 -18.44
N ARG A 83 -28.92 -6.25 -18.42
CA ARG A 83 -29.31 -5.25 -17.39
C ARG A 83 -30.82 -4.99 -17.40
N GLY A 84 -31.43 -4.94 -18.58
CA GLY A 84 -32.87 -4.66 -18.75
C GLY A 84 -33.80 -5.85 -18.50
N LEU A 85 -33.28 -7.06 -18.24
CA LEU A 85 -34.14 -8.23 -18.01
C LEU A 85 -34.95 -8.06 -16.71
N LYS A 86 -36.26 -8.31 -16.80
CA LYS A 86 -37.17 -8.29 -15.64
C LYS A 86 -36.62 -9.17 -14.50
N GLY A 87 -36.38 -8.53 -13.35
CA GLY A 87 -35.92 -9.16 -12.12
C GLY A 87 -34.42 -9.01 -11.83
N VAL A 88 -33.65 -8.50 -12.79
CA VAL A 88 -32.25 -8.13 -12.59
C VAL A 88 -32.18 -6.85 -11.76
N ALA A 89 -31.50 -6.92 -10.61
CA ALA A 89 -31.33 -5.81 -9.68
C ALA A 89 -29.94 -5.15 -9.80
N GLY A 90 -28.96 -5.85 -10.37
CA GLY A 90 -27.61 -5.34 -10.58
C GLY A 90 -26.80 -6.24 -11.51
N VAL A 91 -25.96 -5.63 -12.35
CA VAL A 91 -25.00 -6.32 -13.21
C VAL A 91 -23.66 -5.61 -13.14
N THR A 92 -22.58 -6.36 -12.97
CA THR A 92 -21.22 -5.85 -13.16
C THR A 92 -20.48 -6.70 -14.19
N VAL A 93 -19.73 -6.01 -15.06
CA VAL A 93 -18.90 -6.65 -16.09
C VAL A 93 -17.53 -6.92 -15.49
N VAL A 94 -17.03 -8.13 -15.66
CA VAL A 94 -15.73 -8.56 -15.14
C VAL A 94 -14.92 -9.24 -16.23
N ASP A 95 -13.61 -9.28 -16.04
CA ASP A 95 -12.69 -10.13 -16.77
C ASP A 95 -12.59 -11.45 -16.00
N ALA A 96 -12.74 -12.61 -16.62
CA ALA A 96 -12.75 -13.89 -15.91
C ALA A 96 -11.94 -14.95 -16.65
N ALA A 97 -11.01 -15.61 -15.95
CA ALA A 97 -10.32 -16.78 -16.48
C ALA A 97 -9.84 -17.71 -15.37
N ARG A 98 -9.49 -18.95 -15.76
CA ARG A 98 -8.64 -19.82 -14.95
C ARG A 98 -7.18 -19.47 -15.25
N ALA A 99 -6.51 -18.78 -14.33
CA ALA A 99 -5.12 -18.36 -14.47
C ALA A 99 -4.21 -19.12 -13.50
N ARG A 100 -2.90 -19.14 -13.76
CA ARG A 100 -1.93 -19.59 -12.75
C ARG A 100 -1.62 -18.44 -11.81
N VAL A 101 -1.56 -18.69 -10.51
CA VAL A 101 -1.17 -17.74 -9.46
C VAL A 101 -0.32 -18.50 -8.44
N GLY A 102 0.94 -18.09 -8.26
CA GLY A 102 1.89 -18.79 -7.38
C GLY A 102 2.00 -20.29 -7.69
N GLY A 103 1.95 -20.66 -8.98
CA GLY A 103 1.98 -22.05 -9.44
C GLY A 103 0.63 -22.78 -9.44
N ARG A 104 -0.41 -22.26 -8.79
CA ARG A 104 -1.73 -22.89 -8.65
C ARG A 104 -2.71 -22.40 -9.72
N ARG A 105 -3.59 -23.28 -10.21
CA ARG A 105 -4.68 -22.88 -11.12
C ARG A 105 -5.87 -22.36 -10.32
N MET A 106 -6.19 -21.09 -10.53
CA MET A 106 -7.18 -20.34 -9.75
C MET A 106 -8.19 -19.66 -10.68
N GLY A 107 -9.44 -19.56 -10.25
CA GLY A 107 -10.42 -18.66 -10.85
C GLY A 107 -10.06 -17.23 -10.49
N VAL A 108 -9.69 -16.43 -11.48
CA VAL A 108 -9.28 -15.04 -11.28
C VAL A 108 -10.29 -14.11 -11.95
N LEU A 109 -10.76 -13.11 -11.19
CA LEU A 109 -11.57 -12.02 -11.71
C LEU A 109 -10.75 -10.73 -11.79
N GLY A 110 -10.79 -10.08 -12.97
CA GLY A 110 -10.46 -8.67 -13.13
C GLY A 110 -11.70 -7.83 -12.94
N VAL A 111 -11.69 -6.92 -11.97
CA VAL A 111 -12.87 -6.17 -11.57
C VAL A 111 -12.65 -4.66 -11.59
N ASP A 112 -13.74 -3.92 -11.76
CA ASP A 112 -13.82 -2.51 -11.42
C ASP A 112 -14.06 -2.42 -9.90
N PRO A 113 -13.09 -2.00 -9.08
CA PRO A 113 -13.21 -2.05 -7.61
C PRO A 113 -14.40 -1.25 -7.08
N SER A 114 -14.69 -0.11 -7.71
CA SER A 114 -15.79 0.79 -7.34
C SER A 114 -17.15 0.14 -7.55
N LYS A 115 -17.31 -0.62 -8.65
CA LYS A 115 -18.59 -1.26 -8.98
C LYS A 115 -18.73 -2.65 -8.36
N PHE A 116 -17.66 -3.43 -8.36
CA PHE A 116 -17.68 -4.82 -7.94
C PHE A 116 -17.79 -4.96 -6.42
N ARG A 117 -17.31 -3.99 -5.63
CA ARG A 117 -17.46 -4.01 -4.17
C ARG A 117 -18.88 -4.21 -3.70
N ALA A 118 -19.86 -3.72 -4.46
CA ALA A 118 -21.27 -3.89 -4.16
C ALA A 118 -21.74 -5.37 -4.19
N PHE A 119 -21.02 -6.26 -4.88
CA PHE A 119 -21.36 -7.68 -5.03
C PHE A 119 -20.63 -8.59 -4.05
N ALA A 120 -19.75 -8.04 -3.20
CA ALA A 120 -19.01 -8.79 -2.21
C ALA A 120 -19.80 -8.92 -0.88
N PRO A 121 -19.43 -9.88 -0.01
CA PRO A 121 -19.94 -9.96 1.37
C PRO A 121 -19.72 -8.67 2.15
N GLU A 122 -20.54 -8.39 3.16
CA GLU A 122 -20.54 -7.16 3.96
C GLU A 122 -19.14 -6.63 4.33
N ALA A 123 -18.39 -7.43 5.08
CA ALA A 123 -17.07 -7.05 5.58
C ALA A 123 -16.08 -6.77 4.44
N THR A 124 -16.22 -7.47 3.31
CA THR A 124 -15.40 -7.27 2.12
C THR A 124 -15.84 -6.00 1.37
N ALA A 125 -17.14 -5.80 1.19
CA ALA A 125 -17.73 -4.68 0.47
C ALA A 125 -17.40 -3.32 1.13
N GLU A 126 -17.40 -3.27 2.46
CA GLU A 126 -17.16 -2.06 3.25
C GLU A 126 -15.66 -1.70 3.40
N SER A 127 -14.75 -2.63 3.10
CA SER A 127 -13.33 -2.41 3.24
C SER A 127 -12.74 -1.53 2.12
N ASP A 128 -12.72 -0.22 2.33
CA ASP A 128 -12.08 0.73 1.40
C ASP A 128 -10.60 0.38 1.15
N GLN A 129 -9.88 -0.04 2.19
CA GLN A 129 -8.47 -0.42 2.08
C GLN A 129 -8.26 -1.62 1.15
N LEU A 130 -9.13 -2.64 1.22
CA LEU A 130 -9.09 -3.79 0.32
C LEU A 130 -9.26 -3.34 -1.13
N TRP A 131 -10.28 -2.53 -1.40
CA TRP A 131 -10.58 -2.12 -2.77
C TRP A 131 -9.50 -1.18 -3.33
N ARG A 132 -8.94 -0.30 -2.51
CA ARG A 132 -7.77 0.52 -2.91
C ARG A 132 -6.55 -0.34 -3.20
N THR A 133 -6.35 -1.43 -2.46
CA THR A 133 -5.28 -2.40 -2.73
C THR A 133 -5.45 -3.07 -4.09
N ILE A 134 -6.66 -3.52 -4.41
CA ILE A 134 -6.99 -4.12 -5.71
C ILE A 134 -6.83 -3.09 -6.82
N ALA A 135 -7.35 -1.88 -6.60
CA ALA A 135 -7.28 -0.79 -7.55
C ALA A 135 -5.82 -0.43 -7.87
N ALA A 136 -4.92 -0.44 -6.87
CA ALA A 136 -3.49 -0.20 -7.04
C ALA A 136 -2.72 -1.40 -7.67
N GLY A 137 -3.43 -2.37 -8.27
CA GLY A 137 -2.85 -3.51 -8.95
C GLY A 137 -2.49 -4.70 -8.04
N GLY A 138 -2.88 -4.65 -6.77
CA GLY A 138 -2.73 -5.76 -5.84
C GLY A 138 -3.69 -6.92 -6.10
N LEU A 139 -3.27 -8.13 -5.76
CA LEU A 139 -4.08 -9.34 -5.75
C LEU A 139 -4.76 -9.52 -4.39
N ALA A 140 -6.08 -9.67 -4.39
CA ALA A 140 -6.84 -10.21 -3.28
C ALA A 140 -7.08 -11.70 -3.50
N VAL A 141 -6.68 -12.56 -2.57
CA VAL A 141 -6.86 -14.03 -2.63
C VAL A 141 -7.93 -14.45 -1.64
N SER A 142 -8.69 -15.52 -1.89
CA SER A 142 -9.61 -16.04 -0.88
C SER A 142 -8.88 -16.43 0.42
N PHE A 143 -9.53 -16.30 1.57
CA PHE A 143 -8.91 -16.68 2.86
C PHE A 143 -8.49 -18.16 2.89
N GLU A 144 -9.30 -19.03 2.29
CA GLU A 144 -9.06 -20.48 2.17
C GLU A 144 -7.74 -20.79 1.44
N HIS A 145 -7.39 -19.98 0.43
CA HIS A 145 -6.15 -20.13 -0.33
C HIS A 145 -4.98 -19.30 0.20
N GLY A 146 -5.23 -18.37 1.13
CA GLY A 146 -4.19 -17.58 1.79
C GLY A 146 -3.60 -18.27 3.03
N GLN A 147 -4.40 -19.08 3.74
CA GLN A 147 -4.02 -19.73 5.00
C GLN A 147 -3.09 -20.94 4.85
N ASP A 148 -2.98 -21.52 3.66
CA ASP A 148 -2.05 -22.62 3.40
C ASP A 148 -0.58 -22.16 3.26
N GLY A 149 -0.32 -20.87 3.39
CA GLY A 149 1.02 -20.28 3.37
C GLY A 149 1.64 -20.20 1.97
N ALA A 150 0.97 -20.70 0.92
CA ALA A 150 1.52 -20.71 -0.45
C ALA A 150 1.51 -19.32 -1.11
N LEU A 151 0.62 -18.43 -0.66
CA LEU A 151 0.46 -17.07 -1.19
C LEU A 151 0.57 -16.04 -0.05
N PRO A 152 1.74 -15.87 0.59
CA PRO A 152 1.89 -14.98 1.74
C PRO A 152 1.67 -13.51 1.35
N LEU A 153 1.08 -12.74 2.27
CA LEU A 153 0.83 -11.32 2.03
C LEU A 153 2.13 -10.53 1.89
N GLY A 154 2.11 -9.54 1.01
CA GLY A 154 3.28 -8.77 0.63
C GLY A 154 4.17 -9.45 -0.40
N ALA A 155 4.06 -10.78 -0.59
CA ALA A 155 4.85 -11.49 -1.57
C ALA A 155 4.44 -11.15 -3.01
N VAL A 156 5.41 -11.17 -3.90
CA VAL A 156 5.22 -10.93 -5.34
C VAL A 156 5.34 -12.26 -6.07
N VAL A 157 4.20 -12.80 -6.49
CA VAL A 157 4.07 -14.15 -7.05
C VAL A 157 3.88 -14.09 -8.57
N PRO A 158 4.32 -15.12 -9.32
CA PRO A 158 3.97 -15.25 -10.73
C PRO A 158 2.46 -15.41 -10.87
N ALA A 159 1.85 -14.71 -11.82
CA ALA A 159 0.44 -14.82 -12.13
C ALA A 159 0.17 -14.62 -13.62
N GLY A 160 -0.93 -15.16 -14.13
CA GLY A 160 -1.42 -14.86 -15.48
C GLY A 160 -1.84 -16.08 -16.29
N SER A 161 -2.15 -15.84 -17.56
CA SER A 161 -2.49 -16.89 -18.52
C SER A 161 -1.25 -17.70 -18.90
N SER A 162 -1.45 -18.84 -19.58
CA SER A 162 -0.35 -19.63 -20.14
C SER A 162 0.45 -18.89 -21.21
N GLU A 163 -0.18 -17.93 -21.90
CA GLU A 163 0.42 -17.18 -23.00
C GLU A 163 1.08 -15.88 -22.54
N ARG A 164 0.58 -15.30 -21.43
CA ARG A 164 1.10 -14.04 -20.87
C ARG A 164 1.14 -14.15 -19.34
N ALA A 165 2.32 -14.50 -18.84
CA ALA A 165 2.63 -14.51 -17.42
C ALA A 165 3.27 -13.19 -16.98
N GLY A 166 2.87 -12.70 -15.81
CA GLY A 166 3.41 -11.53 -15.14
C GLY A 166 3.61 -11.81 -13.64
N ARG A 167 3.78 -10.75 -12.84
CA ARG A 167 4.00 -10.85 -11.39
C ARG A 167 3.09 -9.94 -10.61
N VAL A 168 2.33 -10.45 -9.66
CA VAL A 168 1.38 -9.66 -8.86
C VAL A 168 1.71 -9.76 -7.38
N ARG A 169 1.58 -8.63 -6.66
CA ARG A 169 1.74 -8.60 -5.22
C ARG A 169 0.46 -9.12 -4.56
N VAL A 170 0.58 -10.11 -3.68
CA VAL A 170 -0.52 -10.53 -2.79
C VAL A 170 -0.75 -9.41 -1.78
N GLY A 171 -1.71 -8.54 -2.05
CA GLY A 171 -1.99 -7.37 -1.23
C GLY A 171 -3.04 -7.66 -0.15
N ALA A 172 -3.85 -8.69 -0.35
CA ALA A 172 -5.03 -8.91 0.45
C ALA A 172 -5.48 -10.37 0.48
N TYR A 173 -6.12 -10.77 1.59
CA TYR A 173 -7.02 -11.92 1.66
C TYR A 173 -8.47 -11.48 1.79
N ALA A 174 -9.40 -11.98 1.01
CA ALA A 174 -10.79 -11.59 1.17
C ALA A 174 -11.72 -12.66 0.62
N SER A 175 -12.80 -12.93 1.35
CA SER A 175 -13.88 -13.76 0.82
C SER A 175 -14.70 -12.92 -0.16
N MET A 176 -14.77 -13.38 -1.41
CA MET A 176 -15.52 -12.71 -2.47
C MET A 176 -17.00 -13.10 -2.49
N GLY A 177 -17.41 -14.11 -1.69
CA GLY A 177 -18.80 -14.57 -1.64
C GLY A 177 -19.35 -15.10 -2.97
N ILE A 178 -18.46 -15.40 -3.92
CA ILE A 178 -18.77 -15.93 -5.24
C ILE A 178 -18.01 -17.26 -5.33
N GLY A 179 -18.74 -18.37 -5.46
CA GLY A 179 -18.14 -19.70 -5.61
C GLY A 179 -17.19 -19.75 -6.81
N ASP A 180 -16.09 -20.48 -6.67
CA ASP A 180 -15.01 -20.67 -7.67
C ASP A 180 -14.19 -19.41 -8.03
N VAL A 181 -14.37 -18.30 -7.30
CA VAL A 181 -13.51 -17.11 -7.42
C VAL A 181 -12.45 -17.15 -6.31
N ASP A 182 -11.25 -17.53 -6.72
CA ASP A 182 -10.12 -17.77 -5.82
C ASP A 182 -9.27 -16.50 -5.66
N ALA A 183 -9.28 -15.60 -6.65
CA ALA A 183 -8.54 -14.35 -6.58
C ALA A 183 -9.16 -13.21 -7.41
N VAL A 184 -8.89 -11.97 -7.01
CA VAL A 184 -9.40 -10.74 -7.61
C VAL A 184 -8.28 -9.72 -7.78
N VAL A 185 -8.24 -9.09 -8.96
CA VAL A 185 -7.35 -7.98 -9.33
C VAL A 185 -8.15 -6.87 -10.01
N SER A 186 -7.56 -5.69 -10.23
CA SER A 186 -8.19 -4.67 -11.10
C SER A 186 -8.29 -5.17 -12.55
N ARG A 187 -9.24 -4.64 -13.32
CA ARG A 187 -9.34 -4.94 -14.78
C ARG A 187 -8.07 -4.62 -15.54
N GLU A 188 -7.41 -3.52 -15.21
CA GLU A 188 -6.13 -3.15 -15.80
C GLU A 188 -5.09 -4.25 -15.56
N ARG A 189 -4.92 -4.64 -14.29
CA ARG A 189 -4.00 -5.71 -13.91
C ARG A 189 -4.37 -7.05 -14.55
N ALA A 190 -5.66 -7.38 -14.67
CA ALA A 190 -6.12 -8.59 -15.32
C ALA A 190 -5.69 -8.67 -16.78
N ARG A 191 -5.80 -7.57 -17.54
CA ARG A 191 -5.40 -7.51 -18.95
C ARG A 191 -3.90 -7.67 -19.13
N GLU A 192 -3.10 -7.06 -18.25
CA GLU A 192 -1.64 -7.27 -18.22
C GLU A 192 -1.27 -8.73 -17.93
N LEU A 193 -2.07 -9.41 -17.11
CA LEU A 193 -1.94 -10.84 -16.80
C LEU A 193 -2.55 -11.75 -17.88
N GLY A 194 -2.99 -11.19 -19.01
CA GLY A 194 -3.51 -11.95 -20.15
C GLY A 194 -4.93 -12.48 -19.97
N LEU A 195 -5.73 -11.92 -19.07
CA LEU A 195 -7.14 -12.28 -18.95
C LEU A 195 -7.95 -11.64 -20.09
N PRO A 196 -8.96 -12.35 -20.64
CA PRO A 196 -9.87 -11.80 -21.64
C PRO A 196 -10.70 -10.64 -21.06
N ALA A 197 -10.83 -9.56 -21.83
CA ALA A 197 -11.52 -8.36 -21.37
C ALA A 197 -13.04 -8.48 -21.49
N GLY A 198 -13.78 -8.28 -20.40
CA GLY A 198 -15.23 -8.13 -20.37
C GLY A 198 -15.98 -9.36 -20.86
N ASN A 199 -15.40 -10.53 -20.67
CA ASN A 199 -15.95 -11.81 -21.09
C ASN A 199 -16.95 -12.40 -20.08
N ALA A 200 -17.19 -11.74 -18.95
CA ALA A 200 -18.04 -12.26 -17.89
C ALA A 200 -18.92 -11.20 -17.22
N LEU A 201 -20.03 -11.65 -16.62
CA LEU A 201 -20.96 -10.85 -15.82
C LEU A 201 -21.19 -11.51 -14.46
N ILE A 202 -21.26 -10.69 -13.42
CA ILE A 202 -21.92 -11.06 -12.17
C ILE A 202 -23.28 -10.38 -12.13
N ILE A 203 -24.33 -11.17 -11.88
CA ILE A 203 -25.71 -10.72 -11.93
C ILE A 203 -26.39 -10.96 -10.57
N SER A 204 -27.03 -9.92 -10.06
CA SER A 204 -27.92 -9.97 -8.90
C SER A 204 -29.37 -9.96 -9.36
N ALA A 205 -30.16 -10.95 -8.94
CA ALA A 205 -31.58 -11.07 -9.31
C ALA A 205 -32.41 -11.71 -8.16
N PRO A 206 -32.53 -11.03 -7.01
CA PRO A 206 -33.04 -11.63 -5.76
C PRO A 206 -34.51 -12.07 -5.81
N LYS A 207 -35.29 -11.53 -6.73
CA LYS A 207 -36.74 -11.79 -6.86
C LYS A 207 -37.06 -12.67 -8.07
N THR A 208 -36.08 -13.43 -8.57
CA THR A 208 -36.23 -14.15 -9.84
C THR A 208 -35.59 -15.52 -9.76
N ASP A 209 -36.32 -16.49 -10.28
CA ASP A 209 -35.82 -17.84 -10.48
C ASP A 209 -34.59 -17.83 -11.40
N THR A 210 -33.47 -18.35 -10.89
CA THR A 210 -32.17 -18.30 -11.55
C THR A 210 -32.14 -19.14 -12.82
N ALA A 211 -32.89 -20.24 -12.89
CA ALA A 211 -32.98 -21.09 -14.09
C ALA A 211 -33.74 -20.38 -15.22
N LYS A 212 -34.87 -19.74 -14.91
CA LYS A 212 -35.63 -18.92 -15.87
C LYS A 212 -34.83 -17.71 -16.35
N LEU A 213 -34.07 -17.07 -15.46
CA LEU A 213 -33.17 -15.99 -15.85
C LEU A 213 -32.02 -16.51 -16.74
N ALA A 214 -31.40 -17.64 -16.40
CA ALA A 214 -30.37 -18.26 -17.21
C ALA A 214 -30.87 -18.62 -18.62
N ALA A 215 -32.08 -19.13 -18.75
CA ALA A 215 -32.70 -19.41 -20.05
C ALA A 215 -32.90 -18.15 -20.90
N ARG A 216 -33.31 -17.02 -20.28
CA ARG A 216 -33.42 -15.73 -20.97
C ARG A 216 -32.05 -15.16 -21.37
N LEU A 217 -31.06 -15.27 -20.49
CA LEU A 217 -29.68 -14.86 -20.76
C LEU A 217 -29.09 -15.64 -21.95
N LYS A 218 -29.30 -16.96 -22.03
CA LYS A 218 -28.85 -17.79 -23.15
C LYS A 218 -29.38 -17.34 -24.52
N LYS A 219 -30.54 -16.68 -24.59
CA LYS A 219 -31.11 -16.15 -25.84
C LYS A 219 -30.45 -14.86 -26.32
N ILE A 220 -29.82 -14.10 -25.41
CA ILE A 220 -29.22 -12.78 -25.72
C ILE A 220 -27.70 -12.79 -25.74
N LEU A 221 -27.08 -13.79 -25.12
CA LEU A 221 -25.63 -13.95 -25.03
C LEU A 221 -25.07 -14.72 -26.24
N PRO A 222 -23.79 -14.51 -26.60
CA PRO A 222 -23.12 -15.29 -27.65
C PRO A 222 -23.14 -16.79 -27.37
N ARG A 223 -23.17 -17.60 -28.44
CA ARG A 223 -23.01 -19.06 -28.35
C ARG A 223 -21.69 -19.39 -27.63
N GLY A 224 -21.72 -20.44 -26.80
CA GLY A 224 -20.56 -20.86 -25.99
C GLY A 224 -20.44 -20.14 -24.63
N THR A 225 -21.24 -19.11 -24.36
CA THR A 225 -21.28 -18.47 -23.05
C THR A 225 -21.93 -19.41 -22.01
N LYS A 226 -21.25 -19.63 -20.89
CA LYS A 226 -21.77 -20.42 -19.77
C LYS A 226 -22.48 -19.53 -18.77
N VAL A 227 -23.57 -20.03 -18.21
CA VAL A 227 -24.33 -19.36 -17.14
C VAL A 227 -24.41 -20.34 -15.98
N ALA A 228 -23.78 -19.99 -14.86
CA ALA A 228 -23.75 -20.79 -13.64
C ALA A 228 -24.51 -20.06 -12.54
N ALA A 229 -25.33 -20.80 -11.79
CA ALA A 229 -25.92 -20.29 -10.56
C ALA A 229 -24.84 -20.26 -9.47
N LEU A 230 -24.78 -19.15 -8.75
CA LEU A 230 -23.89 -18.99 -7.61
C LEU A 230 -24.62 -19.49 -6.37
N ALA A 231 -23.98 -20.37 -5.62
CA ALA A 231 -24.49 -20.75 -4.31
C ALA A 231 -24.50 -19.51 -3.40
N PRO A 232 -25.52 -19.35 -2.53
CA PRO A 232 -25.48 -18.30 -1.53
C PRO A 232 -24.21 -18.45 -0.69
N ALA A 233 -23.46 -17.37 -0.52
CA ALA A 233 -22.26 -17.36 0.30
C ALA A 233 -22.62 -17.90 1.70
N LYS A 234 -21.87 -18.90 2.19
CA LYS A 234 -21.97 -19.30 3.60
C LYS A 234 -21.76 -18.05 4.45
N PRO A 235 -22.59 -17.78 5.48
CA PRO A 235 -22.37 -16.64 6.35
C PRO A 235 -20.95 -16.73 6.91
N ALA A 236 -20.16 -15.67 6.73
CA ALA A 236 -18.84 -15.59 7.32
C ALA A 236 -19.00 -15.75 8.83
N ARG A 237 -18.34 -16.77 9.42
CA ARG A 237 -18.31 -16.94 10.87
C ARG A 237 -17.75 -15.67 11.51
N ARG A 238 -18.35 -15.23 12.64
CA ARG A 238 -17.89 -14.04 13.37
C ARG A 238 -16.41 -14.21 13.75
N PRO A 239 -15.58 -13.16 13.71
CA PRO A 239 -14.13 -13.25 13.91
C PRO A 239 -13.66 -13.79 15.28
N ALA A 240 -14.55 -13.87 16.28
CA ALA A 240 -14.17 -14.08 17.67
C ALA A 240 -13.85 -15.53 18.07
N GLU A 241 -14.15 -16.53 17.22
CA GLU A 241 -14.02 -17.95 17.62
C GLU A 241 -12.80 -18.67 17.00
N GLN A 242 -12.08 -18.03 16.06
CA GLN A 242 -10.93 -18.63 15.37
C GLN A 242 -9.56 -18.06 15.78
N GLU A 243 -9.52 -17.09 16.70
CA GLU A 243 -8.28 -16.45 17.18
C GLU A 243 -7.41 -17.35 18.09
N ARG A 244 -7.81 -18.59 18.39
CA ARG A 244 -7.08 -19.44 19.35
C ARG A 244 -6.03 -20.39 18.74
N GLN A 245 -5.89 -20.53 17.42
CA GLN A 245 -5.06 -21.63 16.88
C GLN A 245 -3.86 -21.29 15.97
N ASP A 246 -3.91 -20.29 15.08
CA ASP A 246 -2.85 -20.22 14.04
C ASP A 246 -2.05 -18.91 14.05
N GLY A 247 -0.97 -18.92 14.83
CA GLY A 247 0.13 -17.97 14.69
C GLY A 247 1.02 -18.33 13.50
N ARG A 248 1.45 -17.29 12.77
CA ARG A 248 2.51 -17.21 11.72
C ARG A 248 1.95 -17.00 10.31
N GLY A 249 1.97 -15.73 9.85
CA GLY A 249 1.73 -15.35 8.45
C GLY A 249 0.58 -14.36 8.24
N GLY A 250 0.36 -13.43 9.16
CA GLY A 250 -0.77 -12.51 9.13
C GLY A 250 -0.50 -11.21 8.39
N ARG A 251 -1.44 -10.85 7.53
CA ARG A 251 -1.82 -9.46 7.21
C ARG A 251 -1.70 -8.60 8.45
N VAL A 252 -1.13 -7.42 8.31
CA VAL A 252 -1.21 -6.42 9.38
C VAL A 252 -2.69 -6.01 9.49
N ARG A 253 -3.43 -6.69 10.36
CA ARG A 253 -4.79 -6.32 10.74
C ARG A 253 -4.66 -5.19 11.74
N LEU A 254 -4.80 -3.95 11.29
CA LEU A 254 -4.73 -2.79 12.17
C LEU A 254 -5.84 -2.89 13.24
N THR A 255 -5.44 -2.78 14.50
CA THR A 255 -6.33 -2.87 15.68
C THR A 255 -6.62 -1.50 16.29
N GLY A 256 -6.25 -0.45 15.55
CA GLY A 256 -6.48 0.95 15.88
C GLY A 256 -6.05 1.87 14.74
N ARG A 257 -6.10 3.18 15.00
CA ARG A 257 -5.74 4.26 14.06
C ARG A 257 -5.05 5.37 14.86
N PRO A 258 -4.07 6.09 14.26
CA PRO A 258 -3.51 7.28 14.88
C PRO A 258 -4.58 8.34 15.20
N ASP A 259 -4.37 9.10 16.26
CA ASP A 259 -5.24 10.21 16.65
C ASP A 259 -4.99 11.45 15.77
N GLY A 260 -6.04 12.24 15.53
CA GLY A 260 -5.92 13.53 14.84
C GLY A 260 -5.74 13.45 13.33
N VAL A 261 -5.98 12.29 12.71
CA VAL A 261 -5.92 12.14 11.25
C VAL A 261 -7.17 12.74 10.59
N THR A 262 -6.98 13.79 9.78
CA THR A 262 -8.08 14.51 9.12
C THR A 262 -8.14 14.28 7.60
N GLY A 263 -7.11 13.68 6.99
CA GLY A 263 -6.97 13.49 5.54
C GLY A 263 -6.81 12.04 5.09
N ALA A 264 -6.87 11.84 3.77
CA ALA A 264 -6.64 10.53 3.12
C ALA A 264 -5.15 10.25 2.83
N SER A 265 -4.30 11.27 2.89
CA SER A 265 -2.85 11.18 2.72
C SER A 265 -2.13 11.54 4.02
N THR A 266 -0.91 11.06 4.17
CA THR A 266 -0.03 11.42 5.29
C THR A 266 0.84 12.60 4.89
N PRO A 267 0.78 13.74 5.59
CA PRO A 267 1.73 14.82 5.35
C PRO A 267 3.12 14.42 5.85
N ILE A 268 4.16 14.79 5.10
CA ILE A 268 5.57 14.57 5.47
C ILE A 268 6.23 15.93 5.71
N THR A 269 6.64 16.17 6.95
CA THR A 269 7.45 17.35 7.29
C THR A 269 8.93 17.00 7.14
N GLY A 270 9.71 17.90 6.53
CA GLY A 270 11.12 17.61 6.27
C GLY A 270 11.29 16.51 5.22
N ASN A 271 10.60 16.61 4.08
CA ASN A 271 10.55 15.60 3.02
C ASN A 271 11.86 15.51 2.21
N ARG A 272 12.97 15.20 2.91
CA ARG A 272 14.28 14.86 2.36
C ARG A 272 14.80 13.69 3.18
N MET A 273 15.26 12.63 2.53
CA MET A 273 15.70 11.43 3.21
C MET A 273 16.58 10.57 2.30
N THR A 274 17.36 9.65 2.85
CA THR A 274 18.11 8.69 2.03
C THR A 274 17.16 7.81 1.21
N PRO A 275 17.60 7.21 0.08
CA PRO A 275 16.76 6.33 -0.73
C PRO A 275 16.20 5.14 0.07
N THR A 276 17.00 4.59 0.99
CA THR A 276 16.59 3.53 1.92
C THR A 276 15.44 3.99 2.82
N MET A 277 15.58 5.18 3.43
CA MET A 277 14.51 5.74 4.27
C MET A 277 13.26 6.06 3.43
N ARG A 278 13.41 6.57 2.21
CA ARG A 278 12.27 6.81 1.29
C ARG A 278 11.50 5.52 1.02
N ALA A 279 12.19 4.42 0.74
CA ALA A 279 11.56 3.12 0.52
C ALA A 279 10.80 2.64 1.77
N LEU A 280 11.39 2.81 2.96
CA LEU A 280 10.75 2.50 4.24
C LEU A 280 9.50 3.34 4.46
N VAL A 281 9.59 4.68 4.32
CA VAL A 281 8.46 5.61 4.49
C VAL A 281 7.31 5.26 3.56
N LEU A 282 7.58 5.05 2.26
CA LEU A 282 6.57 4.67 1.29
C LEU A 282 5.88 3.36 1.66
N GLU A 283 6.63 2.39 2.19
CA GLU A 283 6.07 1.12 2.58
C GLU A 283 5.19 1.21 3.84
N ILE A 284 5.68 1.88 4.88
CA ILE A 284 4.94 2.05 6.13
C ILE A 284 3.70 2.92 5.91
N ALA A 285 3.82 4.03 5.18
CA ALA A 285 2.66 4.87 4.83
C ALA A 285 1.60 4.10 4.03
N ARG A 286 2.01 3.18 3.14
CA ARG A 286 1.07 2.34 2.38
C ARG A 286 0.37 1.28 3.24
N LEU A 287 1.05 0.74 4.26
CA LEU A 287 0.53 -0.36 5.08
C LEU A 287 -0.27 0.13 6.30
N PHE A 288 0.20 1.21 6.93
CA PHE A 288 -0.26 1.70 8.22
C PHE A 288 -0.85 3.12 8.15
N GLY A 289 -0.62 3.85 7.06
CA GLY A 289 -1.18 5.18 6.90
C GLY A 289 -2.70 5.19 6.74
N PRO A 290 -3.34 6.38 6.86
CA PRO A 290 -2.69 7.68 7.06
C PRO A 290 -2.28 7.97 8.51
N PHE A 291 -1.11 8.62 8.67
CA PHE A 291 -0.65 9.22 9.94
C PHE A 291 -0.99 10.71 9.97
N PRO A 292 -1.14 11.34 11.17
CA PRO A 292 -1.35 12.78 11.27
C PRO A 292 -0.17 13.57 10.69
N VAL A 293 1.06 13.08 10.86
CA VAL A 293 2.26 13.56 10.16
C VAL A 293 3.38 12.51 10.26
N ILE A 294 4.26 12.46 9.25
CA ILE A 294 5.57 11.81 9.36
C ILE A 294 6.64 12.91 9.39
N GLY A 295 7.40 12.97 10.48
CA GLY A 295 8.48 13.95 10.65
C GLY A 295 9.82 13.35 10.25
N CYS A 296 10.42 13.80 9.13
CA CYS A 296 11.70 13.31 8.65
C CYS A 296 12.82 14.35 8.87
N TYR A 297 13.44 14.88 7.82
CA TYR A 297 14.65 15.70 7.93
C TYR A 297 14.45 17.01 8.71
N ARG A 298 15.39 17.31 9.60
CA ARG A 298 15.54 18.60 10.29
C ARG A 298 17.02 18.92 10.52
N SER A 299 17.41 20.18 10.32
CA SER A 299 18.79 20.67 10.43
C SER A 299 19.06 21.49 11.70
N ASN A 300 18.17 21.41 12.69
CA ASN A 300 18.25 22.16 13.95
C ASN A 300 18.98 21.33 15.04
N ALA A 301 18.98 21.82 16.29
CA ALA A 301 19.68 21.18 17.41
C ALA A 301 19.25 19.71 17.67
N ASP A 302 18.05 19.31 17.24
CA ASP A 302 17.53 17.92 17.35
C ASP A 302 17.83 17.07 16.10
N ALA A 303 18.79 17.48 15.27
CA ALA A 303 19.05 16.88 13.96
C ALA A 303 19.43 15.40 14.03
N GLN A 304 20.29 14.92 14.93
CA GLN A 304 20.69 13.50 15.05
C GLN A 304 20.70 12.73 13.69
N ASP A 305 20.04 11.58 13.59
CA ASP A 305 19.89 10.84 12.33
C ASP A 305 18.90 11.51 11.35
N HIS A 306 18.03 12.41 11.83
CA HIS A 306 17.14 13.20 10.96
C HIS A 306 17.90 14.18 10.06
N GLY A 307 18.96 14.82 10.54
CA GLY A 307 19.79 15.75 9.79
C GLY A 307 20.60 15.09 8.69
N HIS A 308 20.74 13.77 8.75
CA HIS A 308 21.32 12.95 7.70
C HIS A 308 20.26 12.31 6.79
N GLY A 309 18.97 12.66 6.96
CA GLY A 309 17.88 12.03 6.22
C GLY A 309 17.71 10.53 6.50
N ARG A 310 18.22 10.04 7.63
CA ARG A 310 18.21 8.62 8.01
C ARG A 310 17.16 8.28 9.06
N ALA A 311 16.43 9.26 9.59
CA ALA A 311 15.37 9.02 10.57
C ALA A 311 14.05 9.68 10.18
N CYS A 312 12.95 9.01 10.53
CA CYS A 312 11.59 9.55 10.45
C CYS A 312 10.76 9.12 11.67
N ASP A 313 9.90 10.02 12.12
CA ASP A 313 8.96 9.87 13.24
C ASP A 313 7.54 9.63 12.67
N PHE A 314 6.97 8.46 12.91
CA PHE A 314 5.59 8.13 12.54
C PHE A 314 4.67 8.46 13.71
N MET A 315 4.00 9.61 13.63
CA MET A 315 3.20 10.14 14.74
C MET A 315 1.92 9.32 14.96
N GLU A 316 1.65 8.95 16.21
CA GLU A 316 0.40 8.29 16.64
C GLU A 316 -0.59 9.28 17.27
N SER A 317 -0.13 10.47 17.66
CA SER A 317 -0.96 11.57 18.14
C SER A 317 -0.38 12.93 17.72
N THR A 318 -1.12 14.01 18.01
CA THR A 318 -0.69 15.39 17.70
C THR A 318 -0.52 16.21 18.97
N GLY A 319 0.43 17.17 18.92
CA GLY A 319 0.62 18.17 19.98
C GLY A 319 1.26 17.63 21.27
N GLY A 320 2.06 16.57 21.19
CA GLY A 320 2.75 16.01 22.36
C GLY A 320 1.83 15.32 23.37
N ARG A 321 0.65 14.88 22.93
CA ARG A 321 -0.36 14.25 23.79
C ARG A 321 -0.19 12.74 23.83
N MET A 322 -0.61 12.13 24.93
CA MET A 322 -0.68 10.67 25.02
C MET A 322 -1.66 10.13 23.96
N PRO A 323 -1.26 9.17 23.11
CA PRO A 323 -2.17 8.56 22.17
C PRO A 323 -3.30 7.81 22.89
N SER A 324 -4.46 7.73 22.25
CA SER A 324 -5.55 6.84 22.67
C SER A 324 -5.09 5.38 22.66
N ASP A 325 -5.81 4.48 23.35
CA ASP A 325 -5.50 3.05 23.31
C ASP A 325 -5.51 2.48 21.88
N GLY A 326 -6.35 3.05 21.00
CA GLY A 326 -6.37 2.69 19.58
C GLY A 326 -5.07 3.09 18.87
N ALA A 327 -4.63 4.33 19.05
CA ALA A 327 -3.38 4.82 18.48
C ALA A 327 -2.16 4.11 19.08
N MET A 328 -2.15 3.80 20.38
CA MET A 328 -1.08 2.99 20.98
C MET A 328 -0.97 1.60 20.36
N ARG A 329 -2.10 0.90 20.18
CA ARG A 329 -2.10 -0.40 19.49
C ARG A 329 -1.64 -0.28 18.05
N HIS A 330 -1.98 0.82 17.37
CA HIS A 330 -1.50 1.08 16.03
C HIS A 330 0.03 1.24 16.00
N GLY A 331 0.59 2.07 16.87
CA GLY A 331 2.04 2.25 17.03
C GLY A 331 2.77 0.95 17.40
N ASP A 332 2.20 0.12 18.28
CA ASP A 332 2.74 -1.21 18.62
C ASP A 332 2.86 -2.09 17.36
N GLN A 333 1.88 -2.03 16.44
CA GLN A 333 1.89 -2.79 15.20
C GLN A 333 2.90 -2.25 14.18
N VAL A 334 3.03 -0.92 14.08
CA VAL A 334 4.05 -0.27 13.23
C VAL A 334 5.45 -0.67 13.70
N ALA A 335 5.75 -0.50 14.99
CA ALA A 335 7.05 -0.84 15.57
C ALA A 335 7.38 -2.33 15.40
N ALA A 336 6.43 -3.23 15.66
CA ALA A 336 6.62 -4.67 15.49
C ALA A 336 6.93 -5.05 14.03
N TYR A 337 6.24 -4.45 13.06
CA TYR A 337 6.47 -4.71 11.65
C TYR A 337 7.85 -4.24 11.20
N ILE A 338 8.26 -3.03 11.60
CA ILE A 338 9.58 -2.47 11.28
C ILE A 338 10.68 -3.38 11.84
N VAL A 339 10.56 -3.79 13.11
CA VAL A 339 11.51 -4.72 13.76
C VAL A 339 11.58 -6.06 13.03
N GLN A 340 10.43 -6.65 12.69
CA GLN A 340 10.36 -7.95 12.00
C GLN A 340 11.03 -7.91 10.61
N HIS A 341 10.98 -6.76 9.93
CA HIS A 341 11.51 -6.59 8.57
C HIS A 341 12.81 -5.76 8.52
N ALA A 342 13.42 -5.51 9.68
CA ALA A 342 14.53 -4.57 9.84
C ALA A 342 15.68 -4.78 8.84
N ARG A 343 16.09 -6.04 8.61
CA ARG A 343 17.16 -6.35 7.65
C ARG A 343 16.82 -5.94 6.21
N ARG A 344 15.59 -6.20 5.76
CA ARG A 344 15.13 -5.85 4.41
C ARG A 344 14.94 -4.34 4.24
N LEU A 345 14.47 -3.69 5.29
CA LEU A 345 14.21 -2.26 5.32
C LEU A 345 15.46 -1.42 5.64
N GLY A 346 16.61 -2.06 5.86
CA GLY A 346 17.86 -1.37 6.20
C GLY A 346 17.80 -0.64 7.55
N VAL A 347 16.99 -1.11 8.50
CA VAL A 347 16.79 -0.46 9.81
C VAL A 347 18.02 -0.65 10.71
N SER A 348 18.48 0.44 11.30
CA SER A 348 19.50 0.48 12.35
C SER A 348 18.86 0.27 13.72
N TYR A 349 17.86 1.10 14.06
CA TYR A 349 17.15 1.03 15.34
C TYR A 349 15.71 1.59 15.24
N VAL A 350 14.89 1.21 16.22
CA VAL A 350 13.52 1.69 16.41
C VAL A 350 13.37 2.14 17.86
N ILE A 351 12.69 3.26 18.10
CA ILE A 351 12.31 3.71 19.44
C ILE A 351 10.78 3.80 19.51
N TRP A 352 10.20 3.19 20.54
CA TRP A 352 8.77 3.23 20.79
C TRP A 352 8.51 3.05 22.29
N ARG A 353 7.64 3.88 22.87
CA ARG A 353 7.22 3.82 24.28
C ARG A 353 8.41 3.71 25.25
N GLN A 354 9.39 4.60 25.08
CA GLN A 354 10.60 4.67 25.92
C GLN A 354 11.46 3.41 25.89
N HIS A 355 11.31 2.58 24.86
CA HIS A 355 12.18 1.45 24.61
C HIS A 355 12.88 1.62 23.28
N ILE A 356 14.12 1.14 23.21
CA ILE A 356 14.91 1.10 21.98
C ILE A 356 15.19 -0.35 21.58
N TRP A 357 14.95 -0.66 20.31
CA TRP A 357 15.37 -1.89 19.66
C TRP A 357 16.48 -1.57 18.66
N ASN A 358 17.57 -2.32 18.69
CA ASN A 358 18.68 -2.17 17.76
C ASN A 358 18.91 -3.46 16.97
N VAL A 359 19.22 -3.35 15.68
CA VAL A 359 19.44 -4.52 14.80
C VAL A 359 20.60 -5.43 15.26
N ARG A 360 21.57 -4.86 15.99
CA ARG A 360 22.72 -5.59 16.56
C ARG A 360 22.50 -6.06 18.01
N GLY A 361 21.44 -5.62 18.67
CA GLY A 361 21.31 -5.62 20.14
C GLY A 361 20.44 -6.72 20.75
N GLY A 362 19.90 -7.65 19.95
CA GLY A 362 19.18 -8.83 20.47
C GLY A 362 17.78 -8.60 21.05
N GLY A 363 17.23 -7.37 21.07
CA GLY A 363 15.89 -7.11 21.57
C GLY A 363 15.62 -5.65 21.97
N TRP A 364 14.44 -5.42 22.57
CA TRP A 364 14.04 -4.13 23.14
C TRP A 364 14.72 -3.90 24.49
N ARG A 365 15.15 -2.66 24.75
CA ARG A 365 15.77 -2.23 26.01
C ARG A 365 15.13 -0.93 26.49
N PRO A 366 14.94 -0.75 27.81
CA PRO A 366 14.43 0.51 28.34
C PRO A 366 15.42 1.66 28.09
N MET A 367 14.88 2.85 27.86
CA MET A 367 15.62 4.09 27.82
C MET A 367 15.48 4.85 29.15
N ALA A 368 16.46 5.70 29.45
CA ALA A 368 16.31 6.67 30.52
C ALA A 368 15.17 7.65 30.21
N ASP A 369 14.53 8.16 31.26
CA ASP A 369 13.57 9.25 31.12
C ASP A 369 14.28 10.52 30.63
N ARG A 370 13.76 11.07 29.52
CA ARG A 370 14.29 12.27 28.87
C ARG A 370 13.49 13.52 29.20
N GLY A 371 12.46 13.43 30.05
CA GLY A 371 11.76 14.57 30.63
C GLY A 371 10.46 14.98 29.95
N SER A 372 10.05 14.32 28.85
CA SER A 372 8.75 14.55 28.23
C SER A 372 8.23 13.33 27.47
N LEU A 373 6.91 13.30 27.23
CA LEU A 373 6.22 12.25 26.48
C LEU A 373 6.84 12.07 25.08
N THR A 374 7.03 13.18 24.36
CA THR A 374 7.62 13.18 23.01
C THR A 374 9.08 12.74 23.04
N GLN A 375 9.91 13.24 23.96
CA GLN A 375 11.32 12.80 24.04
C GLN A 375 11.45 11.33 24.45
N ASN A 376 10.45 10.80 25.16
CA ASN A 376 10.33 9.39 25.50
C ASN A 376 9.60 8.55 24.44
N HIS A 377 9.21 9.14 23.30
CA HIS A 377 8.64 8.45 22.15
C HIS A 377 7.34 7.68 22.47
N TYR A 378 6.49 8.26 23.30
CA TYR A 378 5.16 7.70 23.58
C TYR A 378 4.10 8.13 22.55
N ASP A 379 4.32 9.22 21.83
CA ASP A 379 3.41 9.78 20.82
C ASP A 379 3.80 9.44 19.37
N HIS A 380 4.94 8.80 19.15
CA HIS A 380 5.39 8.42 17.81
C HIS A 380 6.34 7.23 17.81
N VAL A 381 6.30 6.44 16.72
CA VAL A 381 7.32 5.43 16.44
C VAL A 381 8.46 6.10 15.68
N HIS A 382 9.65 6.14 16.28
CA HIS A 382 10.85 6.62 15.62
C HIS A 382 11.62 5.46 15.01
N VAL A 383 12.11 5.64 13.78
CA VAL A 383 12.98 4.66 13.10
C VAL A 383 14.16 5.35 12.46
N SER A 384 15.33 4.73 12.58
CA SER A 384 16.55 5.10 11.88
C SER A 384 17.03 3.97 10.98
N VAL A 385 17.53 4.31 9.79
CA VAL A 385 18.16 3.37 8.85
C VAL A 385 19.68 3.38 8.96
N LEU A 386 20.30 2.29 8.51
CA LEU A 386 21.74 2.14 8.42
C LEU A 386 22.34 3.25 7.54
N ARG A 387 23.59 3.61 7.86
CA ARG A 387 24.39 4.53 7.04
C ARG A 387 24.76 3.90 5.72
#